data_AF-A0AAN7VQ31-F1
#
_entry.id   AF-A0AAN7VQ31-F1
#
_cell.length_a   1.000
_cell.length_b   1.000
_cell.length_c   1.000
_cell.angle_alpha   90.00
_cell.angle_beta   90.00
_cell.angle_gamma   90.00
#
_symmetry.space_group_name_H-M   'P 1'
#
loop_
_entity.id
_entity.type
_entity.pdbx_description
1 polymer ?
#
loop_
_entity_poly.entity_id
_entity_poly.type
_entity_poly.pdbx_seq_one_letter_code
_entity_poly.pdbx_strand_id
1 'polypeptide(L)'
;MIWCLSEAHGAGPLVSQPATVSSSALGWGIVSGVTTVIGGIAVGLTNQMDYSRFARRPGDQVMGQWVSIIGFGAIMPIFGCLAASSTQAIYGEALWNPPDLVQKWLDTDYNAKSRAAAFFAGFGLVVCQLAINTIDNAFSCGMDLAGLFPAFIDIRRGSYIGLVLSIAMCPWQLLSSAATFISVLSAYSVFLGPWCGIMVCDYWVLRRRCLKLSALYTPDKGSIYFYWHGINWRSYLAWAIGWSYLIPGFAHAVTPSVVVPEACTNLYYLAFPLGFVVSFLAHWAINTVFPPPGLREKDDIDVYGTFTPEEALRLGIAPTETYDGVVAEEIELEKEMGEPKIHSL
;
A
#
# COMPACT_ATOMS: atom_id res chain seq x y z
N MET A 1 11.65 -19.04 -15.47
CA MET A 1 10.55 -20.04 -15.44
C MET A 1 10.64 -21.01 -16.60
N ILE A 2 10.34 -20.63 -17.86
CA ILE A 2 10.35 -21.56 -19.01
C ILE A 2 11.66 -22.34 -19.12
N TRP A 3 12.81 -21.65 -19.06
CA TRP A 3 14.12 -22.29 -19.07
C TRP A 3 14.29 -23.29 -17.93
N CYS A 4 13.91 -22.93 -16.69
CA CYS A 4 14.04 -23.78 -15.52
C CYS A 4 13.25 -25.09 -15.66
N LEU A 5 12.00 -25.01 -16.13
CA LEU A 5 11.15 -26.20 -16.34
C LEU A 5 11.71 -27.12 -17.45
N SER A 6 12.24 -26.52 -18.51
CA SER A 6 12.86 -27.28 -19.61
C SER A 6 14.09 -28.03 -19.15
N GLU A 7 14.98 -27.36 -18.41
CA GLU A 7 16.25 -27.92 -17.93
C GLU A 7 16.04 -28.96 -16.81
N ALA A 8 15.07 -28.72 -15.92
CA ALA A 8 14.70 -29.68 -14.88
C ALA A 8 13.85 -30.86 -15.42
N HIS A 9 13.51 -30.85 -16.71
CA HIS A 9 12.59 -31.80 -17.36
C HIS A 9 11.25 -31.96 -16.62
N GLY A 10 10.73 -30.87 -16.04
CA GLY A 10 9.52 -30.87 -15.22
C GLY A 10 9.49 -29.75 -14.19
N ALA A 11 8.52 -29.80 -13.28
CA ALA A 11 8.28 -28.75 -12.28
C ALA A 11 9.22 -28.82 -11.05
N GLY A 12 10.13 -29.79 -11.00
CA GLY A 12 10.99 -30.04 -9.85
C GLY A 12 10.28 -30.71 -8.64
N PRO A 13 11.05 -31.09 -7.61
CA PRO A 13 10.58 -31.94 -6.52
C PRO A 13 9.66 -31.25 -5.49
N LEU A 14 9.72 -29.92 -5.35
CA LEU A 14 8.97 -29.23 -4.29
C LEU A 14 7.45 -29.26 -4.53
N VAL A 15 7.01 -29.47 -5.78
CA VAL A 15 5.58 -29.50 -6.14
C VAL A 15 4.89 -30.78 -5.66
N SER A 16 5.62 -31.89 -5.55
CA SER A 16 5.10 -33.20 -5.14
C SER A 16 5.51 -33.62 -3.73
N GLN A 17 6.27 -32.76 -3.03
CA GLN A 17 6.76 -33.06 -1.69
C GLN A 17 5.60 -33.08 -0.67
N PRO A 18 5.45 -34.15 0.12
CA PRO A 18 4.41 -34.21 1.15
C PRO A 18 4.71 -33.23 2.29
N ALA A 19 3.66 -32.72 2.92
CA ALA A 19 3.79 -31.87 4.10
C ALA A 19 4.44 -32.64 5.25
N THR A 20 5.47 -32.06 5.86
CA THR A 20 6.22 -32.65 6.99
C THR A 20 5.76 -32.13 8.35
N VAL A 21 4.91 -31.10 8.38
CA VAL A 21 4.43 -30.42 9.58
C VAL A 21 3.05 -30.93 10.00
N SER A 22 2.73 -30.78 11.29
CA SER A 22 1.39 -31.08 11.80
C SER A 22 0.33 -30.18 11.16
N SER A 23 -0.93 -30.63 11.16
CA SER A 23 -2.04 -29.87 10.57
C SER A 23 -2.23 -28.48 11.20
N SER A 24 -1.97 -28.33 12.50
CA SER A 24 -2.04 -27.03 13.19
C SER A 24 -0.91 -26.09 12.77
N ALA A 25 0.32 -26.58 12.70
CA ALA A 25 1.47 -25.82 12.25
C ALA A 25 1.33 -25.41 10.77
N LEU A 26 0.76 -26.28 9.93
CA LEU A 26 0.42 -25.95 8.55
C LEU A 26 -0.60 -24.80 8.48
N GLY A 27 -1.65 -24.85 9.30
CA GLY A 27 -2.66 -23.78 9.36
C GLY A 27 -2.05 -22.42 9.70
N TRP A 28 -1.20 -22.36 10.73
CA TRP A 28 -0.48 -21.14 11.09
C TRP A 28 0.52 -20.68 10.02
N GLY A 29 1.17 -21.63 9.34
CA GLY A 29 2.03 -21.32 8.19
C GLY A 29 1.27 -20.67 7.03
N ILE A 30 0.05 -21.15 6.72
CA ILE A 30 -0.82 -20.53 5.72
C ILE A 30 -1.20 -19.11 6.13
N VAL A 31 -1.62 -18.91 7.38
CA VAL A 31 -1.96 -17.59 7.92
C VAL A 31 -0.77 -16.63 7.82
N SER A 32 0.42 -17.08 8.23
CA SER A 32 1.66 -16.31 8.12
C SER A 32 1.98 -15.96 6.67
N GLY A 33 1.81 -16.89 5.73
CA GLY A 33 2.01 -16.65 4.29
C GLY A 33 1.06 -15.59 3.74
N VAL A 34 -0.23 -15.65 4.08
CA VAL A 34 -1.23 -14.64 3.70
C VAL A 34 -0.83 -13.26 4.25
N THR A 35 -0.49 -13.19 5.54
CA THR A 35 -0.09 -11.92 6.18
C THR A 35 1.20 -11.35 5.58
N THR A 36 2.15 -12.20 5.18
CA THR A 36 3.38 -11.79 4.49
C THR A 36 3.08 -11.16 3.13
N VAL A 37 2.17 -11.76 2.36
CA VAL A 37 1.74 -11.20 1.06
C VAL A 37 1.05 -9.86 1.26
N ILE A 38 0.15 -9.74 2.24
CA ILE A 38 -0.49 -8.46 2.59
C ILE A 38 0.57 -7.42 2.98
N GLY A 39 1.56 -7.82 3.79
CA GLY A 39 2.66 -6.95 4.21
C GLY A 39 3.48 -6.42 3.04
N GLY A 40 3.70 -7.25 2.01
CA GLY A 40 4.40 -6.84 0.78
C GLY A 40 3.67 -5.80 -0.07
N ILE A 41 2.35 -5.66 0.10
CA ILE A 41 1.56 -4.62 -0.59
C ILE A 41 1.03 -3.54 0.35
N ALA A 42 1.30 -3.63 1.66
CA ALA A 42 0.71 -2.78 2.68
C ALA A 42 1.05 -1.28 2.49
N VAL A 43 2.27 -0.97 2.03
CA VAL A 43 2.67 0.40 1.68
C VAL A 43 1.78 0.93 0.55
N GLY A 44 1.63 0.14 -0.52
CA GLY A 44 0.73 0.42 -1.64
C GLY A 44 -0.73 0.67 -1.22
N LEU A 45 -1.22 -0.07 -0.23
CA LEU A 45 -2.58 0.13 0.31
C LEU A 45 -2.74 1.51 0.98
N THR A 46 -1.70 2.01 1.65
CA THR A 46 -1.76 3.30 2.36
C THR A 46 -1.64 4.52 1.44
N ASN A 47 -0.93 4.40 0.32
CA ASN A 47 -0.70 5.50 -0.62
C ASN A 47 -1.50 5.35 -1.93
N GLN A 48 -2.39 4.36 -2.05
CA GLN A 48 -3.22 4.14 -3.24
C GLN A 48 -3.97 5.40 -3.70
N MET A 49 -4.31 6.30 -2.75
CA MET A 49 -5.00 7.56 -3.00
C MET A 49 -4.22 8.52 -3.91
N ASP A 50 -2.89 8.41 -3.92
CA ASP A 50 -1.99 9.19 -4.78
C ASP A 50 -2.25 8.95 -6.26
N TYR A 51 -2.68 7.73 -6.60
CA TYR A 51 -3.02 7.33 -7.96
C TYR A 51 -4.53 7.42 -8.22
N SER A 52 -5.35 7.01 -7.26
CA SER A 52 -6.81 7.00 -7.46
C SER A 52 -7.40 8.40 -7.58
N ARG A 53 -6.72 9.45 -7.09
CA ARG A 53 -7.13 10.85 -7.33
C ARG A 53 -7.09 11.26 -8.81
N PHE A 54 -6.35 10.54 -9.65
CA PHE A 54 -6.31 10.76 -11.10
C PHE A 54 -7.33 9.90 -11.86
N ALA A 55 -8.14 9.10 -11.16
CA ALA A 55 -9.23 8.36 -11.77
C ALA A 55 -10.30 9.33 -12.29
N ARG A 56 -10.78 9.11 -13.52
CA ARG A 56 -11.78 10.00 -14.14
C ARG A 56 -13.17 9.79 -13.59
N ARG A 57 -13.46 8.56 -13.14
CA ARG A 57 -14.76 8.16 -12.60
C ARG A 57 -14.57 7.25 -11.39
N PRO A 58 -15.48 7.30 -10.40
CA PRO A 58 -15.48 6.34 -9.31
C PRO A 58 -15.55 4.90 -9.85
N GLY A 59 -14.53 4.09 -9.51
CA GLY A 59 -14.47 2.68 -9.90
C GLY A 59 -13.52 2.38 -11.05
N ASP A 60 -13.00 3.38 -11.78
CA ASP A 60 -12.01 3.17 -12.86
C ASP A 60 -10.76 2.41 -12.36
N GLN A 61 -10.38 2.58 -11.10
CA GLN A 61 -9.26 1.88 -10.47
C GLN A 61 -9.47 0.38 -10.28
N VAL A 62 -10.73 -0.09 -10.23
CA VAL A 62 -11.08 -1.46 -9.81
C VAL A 62 -10.56 -2.49 -10.81
N MET A 63 -10.79 -2.28 -12.11
CA MET A 63 -10.33 -3.21 -13.14
C MET A 63 -8.80 -3.33 -13.14
N GLY A 64 -8.10 -2.20 -12.97
CA GLY A 64 -6.64 -2.17 -12.84
C GLY A 64 -6.15 -3.06 -11.70
N GLN A 65 -6.77 -2.96 -10.53
CA GLN A 65 -6.43 -3.77 -9.35
C GLN A 65 -6.74 -5.26 -9.53
N TRP A 66 -7.87 -5.61 -10.15
CA TRP A 66 -8.18 -7.02 -10.45
C TRP A 66 -7.16 -7.64 -11.38
N VAL A 67 -6.78 -6.94 -12.44
CA VAL A 67 -5.80 -7.47 -13.40
C VAL A 67 -4.41 -7.55 -12.77
N SER A 68 -3.97 -6.50 -12.06
CA SER A 68 -2.62 -6.44 -11.50
C SER A 68 -2.46 -7.28 -10.23
N ILE A 69 -3.24 -7.01 -9.19
CA ILE A 69 -3.07 -7.63 -7.86
C ILE A 69 -3.59 -9.06 -7.88
N ILE A 70 -4.79 -9.29 -8.43
CA ILE A 70 -5.38 -10.64 -8.42
C ILE A 70 -4.85 -11.49 -9.58
N GLY A 71 -4.85 -10.95 -10.80
CA GLY A 71 -4.35 -11.68 -11.98
C GLY A 71 -2.85 -11.93 -11.92
N PHE A 72 -2.05 -10.88 -12.11
CA PHE A 72 -0.59 -11.02 -12.11
C PHE A 72 -0.02 -11.36 -10.74
N GLY A 73 -0.60 -10.85 -9.65
CA GLY A 73 -0.17 -11.20 -8.29
C GLY A 73 -0.43 -12.65 -7.89
N ALA A 74 -1.31 -13.38 -8.58
CA ALA A 74 -1.42 -14.84 -8.42
C ALA A 74 -0.44 -15.61 -9.34
N ILE A 75 -0.27 -15.16 -10.59
CA ILE A 75 0.53 -15.86 -11.60
C ILE A 75 2.03 -15.75 -11.32
N MET A 76 2.53 -14.56 -10.97
CA MET A 76 3.96 -14.31 -10.83
C MET A 76 4.60 -15.09 -9.66
N PRO A 77 3.98 -15.19 -8.47
CA PRO A 77 4.50 -16.06 -7.40
C PRO A 77 4.55 -17.54 -7.80
N ILE A 78 3.57 -18.04 -8.56
CA ILE A 78 3.59 -19.42 -9.08
C ILE A 78 4.84 -19.63 -9.94
N PHE A 79 5.18 -18.66 -10.81
CA PHE A 79 6.40 -18.75 -11.61
C PHE A 79 7.67 -18.76 -10.76
N GLY A 80 7.70 -18.00 -9.67
CA GLY A 80 8.77 -18.01 -8.68
C GLY A 80 8.90 -19.38 -8.00
N CYS A 81 7.80 -19.93 -7.49
CA CYS A 81 7.77 -21.24 -6.84
C CYS A 81 8.22 -22.37 -7.79
N LEU A 82 7.72 -22.38 -9.03
CA LEU A 82 8.11 -23.37 -10.04
C LEU A 82 9.59 -23.22 -10.43
N ALA A 83 10.09 -21.99 -10.55
CA ALA A 83 11.51 -21.75 -10.83
C ALA A 83 12.39 -22.25 -9.67
N ALA A 84 12.05 -21.93 -8.41
CA ALA A 84 12.77 -22.38 -7.23
C ALA A 84 12.75 -23.92 -7.07
N SER A 85 11.59 -24.54 -7.35
CA SER A 85 11.46 -26.00 -7.38
C SER A 85 12.33 -26.63 -8.47
N SER A 86 12.35 -26.05 -9.67
CA SER A 86 13.16 -26.56 -10.78
C SER A 86 14.66 -26.40 -10.52
N THR A 87 15.09 -25.28 -9.94
CA THR A 87 16.51 -25.05 -9.59
C THR A 87 16.99 -26.01 -8.50
N GLN A 88 16.11 -26.44 -7.58
CA GLN A 88 16.42 -27.52 -6.65
C GLN A 88 16.78 -28.83 -7.37
N ALA A 89 16.14 -29.15 -8.50
CA ALA A 89 16.46 -30.33 -9.30
C ALA A 89 17.76 -30.17 -10.11
N ILE A 90 17.99 -28.97 -10.67
CA ILE A 90 19.14 -28.68 -11.55
C ILE A 90 20.43 -28.51 -10.75
N TYR A 91 20.38 -27.74 -9.66
CA TYR A 91 21.55 -27.28 -8.91
C TYR A 91 21.64 -27.87 -7.50
N GLY A 92 20.62 -28.59 -7.04
CA GLY A 92 20.54 -29.05 -5.64
C GLY A 92 20.18 -27.95 -4.65
N GLU A 93 19.81 -26.74 -5.12
CA GLU A 93 19.48 -25.59 -4.30
C GLU A 93 18.28 -24.83 -4.89
N ALA A 94 17.31 -24.50 -4.04
CA ALA A 94 16.12 -23.74 -4.41
C ALA A 94 16.43 -22.23 -4.50
N LEU A 95 16.87 -21.80 -5.69
CA LEU A 95 17.12 -20.39 -5.98
C LEU A 95 15.80 -19.62 -6.13
N TRP A 96 15.49 -18.77 -5.15
CA TRP A 96 14.30 -17.93 -5.11
C TRP A 96 14.53 -16.52 -5.69
N ASN A 97 15.78 -16.06 -5.72
CA ASN A 97 16.17 -14.72 -6.15
C ASN A 97 16.64 -14.74 -7.63
N PRO A 98 15.98 -14.02 -8.56
CA PRO A 98 16.30 -14.10 -9.99
C PRO A 98 17.73 -13.66 -10.37
N PRO A 99 18.31 -12.57 -9.82
CA PRO A 99 19.72 -12.24 -9.98
C PRO A 99 20.68 -13.40 -9.68
N ASP A 100 20.43 -14.16 -8.60
CA ASP A 100 21.30 -15.28 -8.21
C ASP A 100 21.22 -16.42 -9.23
N LEU A 101 20.04 -16.66 -9.81
CA LEU A 101 19.87 -17.61 -10.91
C LEU A 101 20.64 -17.17 -12.16
N VAL A 102 20.57 -15.88 -12.52
CA VAL A 102 21.32 -15.34 -13.66
C VAL A 102 22.83 -15.46 -13.44
N GLN A 103 23.30 -15.18 -12.23
CA GLN A 103 24.70 -15.38 -11.86
C GLN A 103 25.10 -16.86 -11.95
N LYS A 104 24.23 -17.77 -11.49
CA LYS A 104 24.46 -19.22 -11.57
C LYS A 104 24.66 -19.71 -13.01
N TRP A 105 23.95 -19.14 -13.99
CA TRP A 105 24.16 -19.45 -15.41
C TRP A 105 25.57 -19.11 -15.89
N LEU A 106 26.10 -17.96 -15.45
CA LEU A 106 27.45 -17.51 -15.79
C LEU A 106 28.51 -18.36 -15.10
N ASP A 107 28.28 -18.74 -13.85
CA ASP A 107 29.23 -19.52 -13.05
C ASP A 107 29.31 -20.98 -13.51
N THR A 108 28.19 -21.56 -13.96
CA THR A 108 28.11 -22.99 -14.33
C THR A 108 28.65 -23.25 -15.74
N ASP A 109 28.30 -22.40 -16.71
CA ASP A 109 28.70 -22.59 -18.12
C ASP A 109 28.94 -21.23 -18.78
N TYR A 110 30.16 -20.70 -18.61
CA TYR A 110 30.54 -19.39 -19.12
C TYR A 110 30.82 -19.44 -20.63
N ASN A 111 29.82 -19.10 -21.45
CA ASN A 111 29.91 -19.12 -22.92
C ASN A 111 29.10 -17.98 -23.56
N ALA A 112 29.13 -17.89 -24.90
CA ALA A 112 28.44 -16.82 -25.62
C ALA A 112 26.92 -16.81 -25.40
N LYS A 113 26.29 -17.99 -25.23
CA LYS A 113 24.85 -18.12 -24.99
C LYS A 113 24.48 -17.70 -23.58
N SER A 114 25.20 -18.15 -22.56
CA SER A 114 24.92 -17.77 -21.16
C SER A 114 25.15 -16.29 -20.91
N ARG A 115 26.19 -15.69 -21.52
CA ARG A 115 26.40 -14.23 -21.49
C ARG A 115 25.27 -13.46 -22.15
N ALA A 116 24.78 -13.90 -23.30
CA ALA A 116 23.64 -13.27 -23.96
C ALA A 116 22.35 -13.41 -23.13
N ALA A 117 22.08 -14.60 -22.59
CA ALA A 117 20.93 -14.86 -21.72
C ALA A 117 20.97 -13.97 -20.46
N ALA A 118 22.13 -13.89 -19.80
CA ALA A 118 22.32 -13.04 -18.63
C ALA A 118 22.14 -11.56 -18.95
N PHE A 119 22.62 -11.09 -20.10
CA PHE A 119 22.41 -9.72 -20.54
C PHE A 119 20.92 -9.40 -20.72
N PHE A 120 20.17 -10.22 -21.46
CA PHE A 120 18.74 -9.95 -21.70
C PHE A 120 17.91 -10.08 -20.42
N ALA A 121 18.20 -11.07 -19.57
CA ALA A 121 17.54 -11.23 -18.27
C ALA A 121 17.84 -10.04 -17.35
N GLY A 122 19.11 -9.68 -17.20
CA GLY A 122 19.54 -8.52 -16.40
C GLY A 122 18.98 -7.20 -16.92
N PHE A 123 18.96 -7.00 -18.24
CA PHE A 123 18.36 -5.82 -18.86
C PHE A 123 16.86 -5.72 -18.53
N GLY A 124 16.13 -6.83 -18.65
CA GLY A 124 14.71 -6.89 -18.26
C GLY A 124 14.49 -6.57 -16.78
N LEU A 125 15.34 -7.12 -15.89
CA LEU A 125 15.30 -6.84 -14.45
C LEU A 125 15.55 -5.37 -14.16
N VAL A 126 16.55 -4.75 -14.80
CA VAL A 126 16.85 -3.31 -14.64
C VAL A 126 15.69 -2.45 -15.12
N VAL A 127 15.13 -2.73 -16.30
CA VAL A 127 13.99 -1.98 -16.84
C VAL A 127 12.77 -2.09 -15.90
N CYS A 128 12.47 -3.29 -15.42
CA CYS A 128 11.39 -3.51 -14.47
C CYS A 128 11.62 -2.74 -13.15
N GLN A 129 12.85 -2.79 -12.62
CA GLN A 129 13.21 -2.12 -11.38
C GLN A 129 13.16 -0.60 -11.49
N LEU A 130 13.56 -0.03 -12.64
CA LEU A 130 13.43 1.39 -12.92
C LEU A 130 11.96 1.83 -12.97
N ALA A 131 11.10 1.04 -13.61
CA ALA A 131 9.68 1.34 -13.70
C ALA A 131 9.02 1.36 -12.31
N ILE A 132 9.20 0.30 -11.51
CA ILE A 132 8.56 0.21 -10.18
C ILE A 132 9.13 1.25 -9.21
N ASN A 133 10.43 1.51 -9.22
CA ASN A 133 11.02 2.53 -8.34
C ASN A 133 10.58 3.94 -8.70
N THR A 134 10.39 4.23 -9.99
CA THR A 134 9.95 5.56 -10.42
C THR A 134 8.48 5.79 -10.07
N ILE A 135 7.62 4.83 -10.43
CA ILE A 135 6.19 4.96 -10.25
C ILE A 135 5.87 4.81 -8.77
N ASP A 136 6.13 3.64 -8.17
CA ASP A 136 5.58 3.28 -6.86
C ASP A 136 6.29 3.98 -5.70
N ASN A 137 7.62 4.10 -5.77
CA ASN A 137 8.43 4.59 -4.65
C ASN A 137 8.75 6.08 -4.75
N ALA A 138 9.31 6.52 -5.89
CA ALA A 138 9.81 7.88 -6.04
C ALA A 138 8.67 8.91 -6.10
N PHE A 139 7.60 8.61 -6.82
CA PHE A 139 6.45 9.51 -6.92
C PHE A 139 5.77 9.68 -5.57
N SER A 140 5.45 8.58 -4.87
CA SER A 140 4.81 8.60 -3.55
C SER A 140 5.65 9.33 -2.51
N CYS A 141 6.94 8.99 -2.38
CA CYS A 141 7.86 9.72 -1.50
C CYS A 141 7.96 11.22 -1.85
N GLY A 142 7.95 11.55 -3.13
CA GLY A 142 7.93 12.92 -3.61
C GLY A 142 6.68 13.69 -3.18
N MET A 143 5.51 13.08 -3.26
CA MET A 143 4.24 13.68 -2.82
C MET A 143 4.18 13.86 -1.31
N ASP A 144 4.61 12.86 -0.53
CA ASP A 144 4.66 12.95 0.92
C ASP A 144 5.55 14.12 1.38
N LEU A 145 6.77 14.23 0.81
CA LEU A 145 7.70 15.30 1.16
C LEU A 145 7.22 16.68 0.68
N ALA A 146 6.57 16.75 -0.49
CA ALA A 146 5.96 17.98 -0.96
C ALA A 146 4.77 18.42 -0.11
N GLY A 147 4.00 17.46 0.44
CA GLY A 147 2.94 17.74 1.39
C GLY A 147 3.46 18.20 2.76
N LEU A 148 4.58 17.64 3.22
CA LEU A 148 5.17 17.97 4.52
C LEU A 148 5.95 19.29 4.50
N PHE A 149 6.67 19.59 3.42
CA PHE A 149 7.50 20.78 3.27
C PHE A 149 7.21 21.55 1.96
N PRO A 150 5.96 22.01 1.75
CA PRO A 150 5.49 22.54 0.47
C PRO A 150 6.23 23.81 0.00
N ALA A 151 6.82 24.58 0.92
CA ALA A 151 7.59 25.78 0.59
C ALA A 151 8.98 25.48 0.00
N PHE A 152 9.53 24.28 0.23
CA PHE A 152 10.93 23.96 -0.08
C PHE A 152 11.08 22.80 -1.06
N ILE A 153 10.14 21.85 -1.02
CA ILE A 153 10.23 20.58 -1.72
C ILE A 153 9.06 20.47 -2.70
N ASP A 154 9.40 20.36 -3.99
CA ASP A 154 8.47 19.87 -5.00
C ASP A 154 8.58 18.34 -5.12
N ILE A 155 7.64 17.70 -5.82
CA ILE A 155 7.60 16.24 -5.96
C ILE A 155 8.93 15.71 -6.53
N ARG A 156 9.55 16.40 -7.49
CA ARG A 156 10.80 15.94 -8.12
C ARG A 156 11.97 15.99 -7.14
N ARG A 157 12.11 17.08 -6.38
CA ARG A 157 13.12 17.22 -5.32
C ARG A 157 12.92 16.17 -4.24
N GLY A 158 11.68 15.94 -3.82
CA GLY A 158 11.34 14.91 -2.85
C GLY A 158 11.73 13.51 -3.35
N SER A 159 11.44 13.17 -4.60
CA SER A 159 11.85 11.91 -5.22
C SER A 159 13.38 11.71 -5.20
N TYR A 160 14.17 12.74 -5.49
CA TYR A 160 15.64 12.64 -5.43
C TYR A 160 16.16 12.46 -4.00
N ILE A 161 15.56 13.14 -3.02
CA ILE A 161 15.89 12.94 -1.60
C ILE A 161 15.60 11.50 -1.20
N GLY A 162 14.41 10.99 -1.54
CA GLY A 162 14.02 9.60 -1.29
C GLY A 162 14.99 8.60 -1.92
N LEU A 163 15.43 8.83 -3.16
CA LEU A 163 16.42 8.00 -3.82
C LEU A 163 17.75 7.94 -3.03
N VAL A 164 18.31 9.08 -2.65
CA VAL A 164 19.59 9.14 -1.91
C VAL A 164 19.46 8.45 -0.55
N LEU A 165 18.39 8.72 0.19
CA LEU A 165 18.13 8.10 1.50
C LEU A 165 17.93 6.59 1.39
N SER A 166 17.19 6.12 0.37
CA SER A 166 16.97 4.69 0.16
C SER A 166 18.27 3.94 -0.08
N ILE A 167 19.23 4.50 -0.83
CA ILE A 167 20.55 3.88 -1.05
C ILE A 167 21.37 3.92 0.24
N ALA A 168 21.34 5.03 0.98
CA ALA A 168 22.09 5.20 2.22
C ALA A 168 21.66 4.22 3.32
N MET A 169 20.41 3.74 3.30
CA MET A 169 19.90 2.71 4.22
C MET A 169 20.43 1.29 3.91
N CYS A 170 21.21 1.11 2.85
CA CYS A 170 21.80 -0.19 2.46
C CYS A 170 20.76 -1.32 2.34
N PRO A 171 19.72 -1.17 1.49
CA PRO A 171 18.57 -2.06 1.46
C PRO A 171 18.91 -3.50 1.05
N TRP A 172 20.05 -3.72 0.39
CA TRP A 172 20.56 -5.06 0.08
C TRP A 172 20.80 -5.92 1.32
N GLN A 173 21.03 -5.32 2.49
CA GLN A 173 21.11 -6.08 3.76
C GLN A 173 19.77 -6.74 4.13
N LEU A 174 18.65 -6.16 3.70
CA LEU A 174 17.30 -6.70 3.93
C LEU A 174 17.00 -7.92 3.05
N LEU A 175 17.74 -8.08 1.93
CA LEU A 175 17.66 -9.23 1.02
C LEU A 175 18.75 -10.28 1.30
N SER A 176 19.50 -10.15 2.40
CA SER A 176 20.59 -11.07 2.76
C SER A 176 20.16 -12.53 2.90
N SER A 177 18.89 -12.78 3.24
CA SER A 177 18.29 -14.12 3.27
C SER A 177 16.79 -14.06 3.05
N ALA A 178 16.19 -15.18 2.63
CA ALA A 178 14.73 -15.31 2.52
C ALA A 178 14.02 -15.05 3.86
N ALA A 179 14.60 -15.49 4.98
CA ALA A 179 14.04 -15.28 6.30
C ALA A 179 14.05 -13.81 6.72
N THR A 180 15.16 -13.09 6.46
CA THR A 180 15.26 -11.64 6.68
C THR A 180 14.21 -10.91 5.85
N PHE A 181 14.09 -11.26 4.56
CA PHE A 181 13.15 -10.65 3.64
C PHE A 181 11.69 -10.84 4.11
N ILE A 182 11.29 -12.06 4.46
CA ILE A 182 9.94 -12.35 4.98
C ILE A 182 9.66 -11.58 6.29
N SER A 183 10.66 -11.46 7.17
CA SER A 183 10.52 -10.72 8.42
C SER A 183 10.30 -9.22 8.17
N VAL A 184 10.98 -8.64 7.17
CA VAL A 184 10.77 -7.24 6.77
C VAL A 184 9.37 -7.02 6.21
N LEU A 185 8.90 -7.90 5.31
CA LEU A 185 7.53 -7.79 4.76
C LEU A 185 6.48 -7.89 5.87
N SER A 186 6.69 -8.78 6.82
CA SER A 186 5.79 -8.96 7.96
C SER A 186 5.87 -7.79 8.97
N ALA A 187 7.01 -7.10 9.06
CA ALA A 187 7.15 -5.89 9.87
C ALA A 187 6.21 -4.78 9.39
N TYR A 188 6.03 -4.62 8.07
CA TYR A 188 5.07 -3.65 7.53
C TYR A 188 3.64 -3.95 8.00
N SER A 189 3.26 -5.22 8.07
CA SER A 189 1.93 -5.61 8.56
C SER A 189 1.68 -5.19 10.01
N VAL A 190 2.71 -5.21 10.87
CA VAL A 190 2.61 -4.81 12.28
C VAL A 190 2.21 -3.34 12.44
N PHE A 191 2.76 -2.45 11.61
CA PHE A 191 2.57 -1.00 11.77
C PHE A 191 1.52 -0.43 10.83
N LEU A 192 1.46 -0.89 9.58
CA LEU A 192 0.57 -0.34 8.56
C LEU A 192 -0.84 -0.89 8.65
N GLY A 193 -1.03 -2.15 9.08
CA GLY A 193 -2.37 -2.71 9.34
C GLY A 193 -3.18 -1.83 10.32
N PRO A 194 -2.63 -1.51 11.51
CA PRO A 194 -3.22 -0.54 12.43
C PRO A 194 -3.48 0.83 11.82
N TRP A 195 -2.58 1.35 10.99
CA TRP A 195 -2.75 2.66 10.36
C TRP A 195 -3.93 2.66 9.37
N CYS A 196 -4.04 1.64 8.52
CA CYS A 196 -5.17 1.43 7.63
C CYS A 196 -6.50 1.36 8.40
N GLY A 197 -6.53 0.65 9.54
CA GLY A 197 -7.73 0.56 10.39
C GLY A 197 -8.22 1.91 10.87
N ILE A 198 -7.30 2.79 11.28
CA ILE A 198 -7.61 4.17 11.70
C ILE A 198 -8.15 4.97 10.52
N MET A 199 -7.49 4.95 9.36
CA MET A 199 -7.92 5.71 8.17
C MET A 199 -9.34 5.31 7.74
N VAL A 200 -9.64 4.00 7.70
CA VAL A 200 -10.96 3.50 7.33
C VAL A 200 -12.01 3.90 8.36
N CYS A 201 -11.71 3.75 9.66
CA CYS A 201 -12.62 4.16 10.73
C CYS A 201 -12.94 5.66 10.67
N ASP A 202 -11.90 6.49 10.54
CA ASP A 202 -12.02 7.94 10.57
C ASP A 202 -12.91 8.44 9.44
N TYR A 203 -12.64 8.00 8.21
CA TYR A 203 -13.36 8.46 7.03
C TYR A 203 -14.78 7.89 6.96
N TRP A 204 -14.96 6.56 7.09
CA TRP A 204 -16.25 5.92 6.83
C TRP A 204 -17.21 5.95 8.02
N VAL A 205 -16.72 5.78 9.25
CA VAL A 205 -17.57 5.63 10.44
C VAL A 205 -17.75 6.95 11.17
N LEU A 206 -16.64 7.58 11.56
CA LEU A 206 -16.67 8.80 12.36
C LEU A 206 -17.20 9.97 11.51
N ARG A 207 -16.52 10.23 10.38
CA ARG A 207 -16.82 11.36 9.50
C ARG A 207 -17.89 11.09 8.45
N ARG A 208 -18.27 9.83 8.22
CA ARG A 208 -19.30 9.42 7.24
C ARG A 208 -19.06 9.99 5.84
N ARG A 209 -17.79 10.05 5.41
CA ARG A 209 -17.31 10.63 4.14
C ARG A 209 -17.40 12.17 4.04
N CYS A 210 -17.63 12.88 5.15
CA CYS A 210 -17.64 14.34 5.18
C CYS A 210 -16.28 14.88 5.64
N LEU A 211 -15.59 15.62 4.76
CA LEU A 211 -14.34 16.32 5.05
C LEU A 211 -14.49 17.79 4.68
N LYS A 212 -14.03 18.68 5.57
CA LYS A 212 -13.82 20.09 5.29
C LYS A 212 -12.45 20.25 4.62
N LEU A 213 -12.39 20.45 3.30
CA LEU A 213 -11.14 20.51 2.55
C LEU A 213 -10.33 21.77 2.88
N SER A 214 -11.00 22.92 3.04
CA SER A 214 -10.32 24.19 3.37
C SER A 214 -9.46 24.08 4.64
N ALA A 215 -9.97 23.37 5.65
CA ALA A 215 -9.29 23.19 6.91
C ALA A 215 -8.09 22.22 6.83
N LEU A 216 -8.04 21.31 5.84
CA LEU A 216 -6.90 20.40 5.65
C LEU A 216 -5.63 21.15 5.21
N TYR A 217 -5.80 22.27 4.49
CA TYR A 217 -4.69 23.09 3.98
C TYR A 217 -4.45 24.37 4.81
N THR A 218 -5.11 24.50 5.96
CA THR A 218 -4.98 25.67 6.84
C THR A 218 -4.16 25.31 8.09
N PRO A 219 -2.88 25.74 8.20
CA PRO A 219 -2.00 25.40 9.33
C PRO A 219 -2.21 26.34 10.53
N ASP A 220 -3.46 26.71 10.82
CA ASP A 220 -3.80 27.61 11.91
C ASP A 220 -4.30 26.85 13.16
N LYS A 221 -4.08 27.41 14.35
CA LYS A 221 -4.52 26.83 15.63
C LYS A 221 -6.04 26.65 15.73
N GLY A 222 -6.81 27.45 15.00
CA GLY A 222 -8.26 27.36 14.90
C GLY A 222 -8.77 26.31 13.92
N SER A 223 -7.90 25.68 13.12
CA SER A 223 -8.32 24.62 12.19
C SER A 223 -8.81 23.39 12.95
N ILE A 224 -9.89 22.77 12.47
CA ILE A 224 -10.49 21.56 13.06
C ILE A 224 -9.54 20.36 13.02
N TYR A 225 -8.50 20.39 12.19
CA TYR A 225 -7.48 19.35 12.09
C TYR A 225 -6.15 19.71 12.78
N PHE A 226 -6.07 20.87 13.44
CA PHE A 226 -4.85 21.26 14.16
C PHE A 226 -4.68 20.49 15.48
N TYR A 227 -5.77 20.06 16.11
CA TYR A 227 -5.76 19.27 17.35
C TYR A 227 -4.80 19.85 18.42
N TRP A 228 -4.01 18.99 19.08
CA TRP A 228 -3.04 19.41 20.09
C TRP A 228 -1.69 19.71 19.43
N HIS A 229 -1.43 20.97 19.12
CA HIS A 229 -0.18 21.44 18.50
C HIS A 229 0.17 20.74 17.18
N GLY A 230 -0.83 20.46 16.34
CA GLY A 230 -0.68 19.71 15.08
C GLY A 230 -0.80 18.20 15.22
N ILE A 231 -0.99 17.67 16.44
CA ILE A 231 -0.97 16.23 16.71
C ILE A 231 -2.36 15.75 17.16
N ASN A 232 -2.90 14.75 16.44
CA ASN A 232 -4.07 14.00 16.89
C ASN A 232 -3.66 12.83 17.80
N TRP A 233 -3.57 13.08 19.11
CA TRP A 233 -3.22 12.06 20.09
C TRP A 233 -4.14 10.82 20.05
N ARG A 234 -5.40 10.97 19.63
CA ARG A 234 -6.39 9.88 19.57
C ARG A 234 -5.97 8.82 18.56
N SER A 235 -5.55 9.26 17.37
CA SER A 235 -5.05 8.38 16.31
C SER A 235 -3.77 7.67 16.74
N TYR A 236 -2.81 8.41 17.32
CA TYR A 236 -1.55 7.80 17.77
C TYR A 236 -1.74 6.80 18.92
N LEU A 237 -2.67 7.07 19.85
CA LEU A 237 -3.00 6.12 20.91
C LEU A 237 -3.66 4.87 20.35
N ALA A 238 -4.66 5.02 19.46
CA ALA A 238 -5.29 3.88 18.79
C ALA A 238 -4.28 3.05 17.97
N TRP A 239 -3.32 3.72 17.33
CA TRP A 239 -2.26 3.07 16.57
C TRP A 239 -1.35 2.26 17.49
N ALA A 240 -0.88 2.86 18.60
CA ALA A 240 -0.04 2.19 19.59
C ALA A 240 -0.74 0.97 20.22
N ILE A 241 -2.03 1.07 20.51
CA ILE A 241 -2.84 -0.08 20.97
C ILE A 241 -2.86 -1.18 19.90
N GLY A 242 -2.98 -0.81 18.62
CA GLY A 242 -3.04 -1.75 17.50
C GLY A 242 -1.76 -2.56 17.23
N TRP A 243 -0.57 -1.99 17.45
CA TRP A 243 0.69 -2.68 17.16
C TRP A 243 1.45 -3.20 18.38
N SER A 244 1.27 -2.61 19.57
CA SER A 244 2.12 -2.89 20.75
C SER A 244 2.15 -4.36 21.16
N TYR A 245 1.01 -5.06 21.13
CA TYR A 245 0.93 -6.48 21.51
C TYR A 245 1.48 -7.44 20.45
N LEU A 246 1.77 -6.96 19.23
CA LEU A 246 2.37 -7.74 18.15
C LEU A 246 3.90 -7.80 18.25
N ILE A 247 4.50 -6.88 19.01
CA ILE A 247 5.95 -6.72 19.13
C ILE A 247 6.66 -7.96 19.66
N PRO A 248 6.17 -8.70 20.68
CA PRO A 248 6.88 -9.88 21.15
C PRO A 248 7.04 -10.93 20.04
N GLY A 249 6.01 -11.19 19.24
CA GLY A 249 6.09 -12.12 18.11
C GLY A 249 7.00 -11.60 16.99
N PHE A 250 6.97 -10.30 16.72
CA PHE A 250 7.90 -9.67 15.77
C PHE A 250 9.37 -9.78 16.23
N ALA A 251 9.64 -9.53 17.51
CA ALA A 251 10.98 -9.64 18.08
C ALA A 251 11.54 -11.06 17.98
N HIS A 252 10.70 -12.08 18.23
CA HIS A 252 11.06 -13.47 18.01
C HIS A 252 11.36 -13.78 16.54
N ALA A 253 10.56 -13.24 15.60
CA ALA A 253 10.77 -13.46 14.17
C ALA A 253 12.10 -12.86 13.66
N VAL A 254 12.45 -11.66 14.12
CA VAL A 254 13.71 -10.99 13.75
C VAL A 254 14.91 -11.56 14.50
N THR A 255 14.72 -11.95 15.75
CA THR A 255 15.77 -12.47 16.63
C THR A 255 15.29 -13.76 17.29
N PRO A 256 15.53 -14.93 16.66
CA PRO A 256 15.04 -16.22 17.16
C PRO A 256 15.52 -16.60 18.57
N SER A 257 16.58 -15.95 19.06
CA SER A 257 17.05 -16.13 20.45
C SER A 257 16.11 -15.51 21.50
N VAL A 258 15.22 -14.60 21.10
CA VAL A 258 14.17 -14.06 21.97
C VAL A 258 13.04 -15.09 22.02
N VAL A 259 12.90 -15.76 23.16
CA VAL A 259 11.84 -16.76 23.37
C VAL A 259 10.57 -16.07 23.86
N VAL A 260 9.46 -16.30 23.16
CA VAL A 260 8.14 -15.77 23.52
C VAL A 260 7.11 -16.90 23.57
N PRO A 261 6.01 -16.74 24.32
CA PRO A 261 4.90 -17.69 24.28
C PRO A 261 4.37 -17.88 22.85
N GLU A 262 3.97 -19.10 22.50
CA GLU A 262 3.43 -19.43 21.17
C GLU A 262 2.26 -18.50 20.76
N ALA A 263 1.44 -18.09 21.73
CA ALA A 263 0.36 -17.14 21.51
C ALA A 263 0.86 -15.81 20.91
N CYS A 264 2.02 -15.30 21.32
CA CYS A 264 2.60 -14.07 20.77
C CYS A 264 3.03 -14.24 19.31
N THR A 265 3.58 -15.40 18.96
CA THR A 265 3.93 -15.75 17.57
C THR A 265 2.67 -15.84 16.70
N ASN A 266 1.63 -16.49 17.22
CA ASN A 266 0.34 -16.63 16.52
C ASN A 266 -0.36 -15.28 16.32
N LEU A 267 -0.31 -14.37 17.31
CA LEU A 267 -0.79 -12.99 17.16
C LEU A 267 -0.03 -12.24 16.06
N TYR A 268 1.29 -12.41 16.01
CA TYR A 268 2.13 -11.82 14.96
C TYR A 268 1.82 -12.39 13.56
N TYR A 269 1.49 -13.67 13.42
CA TYR A 269 1.01 -14.21 12.16
C TYR A 269 -0.30 -13.56 11.68
N LEU A 270 -1.07 -12.96 12.58
CA LEU A 270 -2.28 -12.20 12.30
C LEU A 270 -2.06 -10.67 12.31
N ALA A 271 -0.81 -10.21 12.26
CA ALA A 271 -0.45 -8.81 12.50
C ALA A 271 -1.30 -7.80 11.73
N PHE A 272 -1.49 -7.99 10.42
CA PHE A 272 -2.28 -7.05 9.62
C PHE A 272 -3.77 -7.04 10.00
N PRO A 273 -4.53 -8.16 9.87
CA PRO A 273 -5.97 -8.14 10.16
C PRO A 273 -6.28 -7.80 11.61
N LEU A 274 -5.49 -8.31 12.56
CA LEU A 274 -5.71 -8.04 13.98
C LEU A 274 -5.35 -6.59 14.32
N GLY A 275 -4.22 -6.10 13.81
CA GLY A 275 -3.80 -4.71 13.96
C GLY A 275 -4.84 -3.74 13.41
N PHE A 276 -5.37 -4.02 12.21
CA PHE A 276 -6.45 -3.26 11.58
C PHE A 276 -7.71 -3.20 12.46
N VAL A 277 -8.21 -4.35 12.91
CA VAL A 277 -9.46 -4.41 13.69
C VAL A 277 -9.30 -3.74 15.04
N VAL A 278 -8.20 -4.01 15.75
CA VAL A 278 -7.95 -3.45 17.08
C VAL A 278 -7.79 -1.93 17.01
N SER A 279 -7.02 -1.39 16.06
CA SER A 279 -6.86 0.06 15.92
C SER A 279 -8.14 0.74 15.44
N PHE A 280 -8.91 0.11 14.55
CA PHE A 280 -10.20 0.60 14.10
C PHE A 280 -11.15 0.76 15.29
N LEU A 281 -11.31 -0.30 16.11
CA LEU A 281 -12.20 -0.29 17.26
C LEU A 281 -11.71 0.67 18.35
N ALA A 282 -10.40 0.72 18.60
CA ALA A 282 -9.81 1.66 19.55
C ALA A 282 -10.01 3.11 19.10
N HIS A 283 -9.75 3.42 17.82
CA HIS A 283 -9.97 4.77 17.27
C HIS A 283 -11.43 5.17 17.34
N TRP A 284 -12.33 4.25 17.00
CA TRP A 284 -13.77 4.46 17.14
C TRP A 284 -14.15 4.76 18.59
N ALA A 285 -13.74 3.92 19.55
CA ALA A 285 -14.06 4.08 20.97
C ALA A 285 -13.46 5.37 21.58
N ILE A 286 -12.21 5.70 21.25
CA ILE A 286 -11.56 6.92 21.75
C ILE A 286 -12.27 8.16 21.21
N ASN A 287 -12.65 8.18 19.93
CA ASN A 287 -13.34 9.33 19.33
C ASN A 287 -14.83 9.40 19.66
N THR A 288 -15.46 8.32 20.15
CA THR A 288 -16.82 8.40 20.69
C THR A 288 -16.83 8.96 22.11
N VAL A 289 -15.85 8.60 22.94
CA VAL A 289 -15.70 9.15 24.31
C VAL A 289 -15.15 10.58 24.28
N PHE A 290 -14.20 10.86 23.39
CA PHE A 290 -13.59 12.18 23.22
C PHE A 290 -13.76 12.67 21.77
N PRO A 291 -14.94 13.17 21.38
CA PRO A 291 -15.19 13.62 20.01
C PRO A 291 -14.17 14.67 19.53
N PRO A 292 -13.66 14.55 18.29
CA PRO A 292 -12.83 15.59 17.68
C PRO A 292 -13.71 16.79 17.26
N PRO A 293 -13.13 18.00 17.19
CA PRO A 293 -13.85 19.18 16.70
C PRO A 293 -14.22 19.02 15.22
N GLY A 294 -15.31 19.68 14.81
CA GLY A 294 -15.74 19.74 13.42
C GLY A 294 -16.08 18.39 12.78
N LEU A 295 -16.53 17.42 13.59
CA LEU A 295 -16.94 16.12 13.07
C LEU A 295 -18.08 16.29 12.06
N ARG A 296 -17.82 15.87 10.81
CA ARG A 296 -18.76 15.96 9.68
C ARG A 296 -19.05 17.38 9.18
N GLU A 297 -18.24 18.35 9.57
CA GLU A 297 -18.24 19.63 8.87
C GLU A 297 -17.74 19.45 7.42
N LYS A 298 -18.31 20.24 6.53
CA LYS A 298 -17.92 20.36 5.11
C LYS A 298 -17.77 21.84 4.78
N ASP A 299 -17.13 22.14 3.66
CA ASP A 299 -17.09 23.50 3.15
C ASP A 299 -18.45 23.89 2.56
N ASP A 300 -18.83 25.15 2.72
CA ASP A 300 -20.05 25.69 2.11
C ASP A 300 -19.84 26.01 0.62
N ILE A 301 -18.59 26.29 0.23
CA ILE A 301 -18.16 26.65 -1.13
C ILE A 301 -17.00 25.74 -1.52
N ASP A 302 -16.93 25.30 -2.77
CA ASP A 302 -15.84 24.47 -3.29
C ASP A 302 -14.58 25.31 -3.56
N VAL A 303 -13.90 25.73 -2.49
CA VAL A 303 -12.74 26.64 -2.50
C VAL A 303 -11.66 26.25 -3.53
N TYR A 304 -11.50 24.96 -3.81
CA TYR A 304 -10.43 24.45 -4.68
C TYR A 304 -10.90 24.04 -6.08
N GLY A 305 -12.20 24.15 -6.39
CA GLY A 305 -12.75 23.63 -7.64
C GLY A 305 -12.52 22.12 -7.76
N THR A 306 -12.75 21.39 -6.68
CA THR A 306 -12.50 19.94 -6.58
C THR A 306 -13.58 19.13 -7.28
N PHE A 307 -14.82 19.62 -7.25
CA PHE A 307 -16.00 18.89 -7.68
C PHE A 307 -16.55 19.46 -8.97
N THR A 308 -17.08 18.60 -9.84
CA THR A 308 -17.94 19.09 -10.93
C THR A 308 -19.15 19.83 -10.35
N PRO A 309 -19.76 20.79 -11.07
CA PRO A 309 -20.92 21.53 -10.56
C PRO A 309 -22.07 20.63 -10.08
N GLU A 310 -22.34 19.54 -10.80
CA GLU A 310 -23.33 18.54 -10.40
C GLU A 310 -22.97 17.83 -9.08
N GLU A 311 -21.70 17.47 -8.89
CA GLU A 311 -21.21 16.82 -7.67
C GLU A 311 -21.24 17.78 -6.48
N ALA A 312 -20.81 19.03 -6.67
CA ALA A 312 -20.88 20.07 -5.65
C ALA A 312 -22.32 20.25 -5.16
N LEU A 313 -23.27 20.37 -6.09
CA LEU A 313 -24.70 20.49 -5.78
C LEU A 313 -25.25 19.24 -5.04
N ARG A 314 -24.88 18.03 -5.48
CA ARG A 314 -25.26 16.78 -4.78
C ARG A 314 -24.73 16.71 -3.35
N LEU A 315 -23.54 17.28 -3.12
CA LEU A 315 -22.93 17.37 -1.80
C LEU A 315 -23.43 18.56 -0.98
N GLY A 316 -24.25 19.43 -1.58
CA GLY A 316 -24.74 20.68 -0.98
C GLY A 316 -23.61 21.65 -0.69
N ILE A 317 -22.69 21.81 -1.63
CA ILE A 317 -21.56 22.73 -1.65
C ILE A 317 -21.78 23.65 -2.86
N ALA A 318 -21.63 24.95 -2.68
CA ALA A 318 -21.73 25.91 -3.78
C ALA A 318 -20.50 25.75 -4.71
N PRO A 319 -20.69 25.61 -6.03
CA PRO A 319 -19.59 25.66 -6.99
C PRO A 319 -18.89 27.02 -6.90
N THR A 320 -17.57 27.04 -7.07
CA THR A 320 -16.83 28.31 -7.21
C THR A 320 -17.07 28.89 -8.61
N GLU A 321 -17.21 30.21 -8.72
CA GLU A 321 -17.52 30.96 -9.96
C GLU A 321 -16.53 30.73 -11.12
N THR A 322 -15.40 30.06 -10.89
CA THR A 322 -14.31 29.85 -11.85
C THR A 322 -14.22 28.43 -12.42
N TYR A 323 -15.35 27.73 -12.55
CA TYR A 323 -15.40 26.49 -13.35
C TYR A 323 -15.63 26.84 -14.84
N ASP A 324 -14.60 26.66 -15.66
CA ASP A 324 -14.65 26.81 -17.14
C ASP A 324 -15.25 28.15 -17.67
N GLY A 325 -15.16 29.24 -16.90
CA GLY A 325 -15.67 30.55 -17.32
C GLY A 325 -17.19 30.68 -17.30
N VAL A 326 -17.90 29.74 -16.66
CA VAL A 326 -19.35 29.82 -16.42
C VAL A 326 -19.58 30.44 -15.04
N VAL A 327 -20.12 31.66 -15.05
CA VAL A 327 -20.42 32.43 -13.84
C VAL A 327 -21.60 31.80 -13.11
N ALA A 328 -21.55 31.73 -11.78
CA ALA A 328 -22.60 31.16 -10.92
C ALA A 328 -24.00 31.78 -11.15
N GLU A 329 -24.08 32.99 -11.73
CA GLU A 329 -25.32 33.65 -12.14
C GLU A 329 -26.13 32.82 -13.16
N GLU A 330 -25.50 32.07 -14.07
CA GLU A 330 -26.24 31.25 -15.06
C GLU A 330 -27.00 30.08 -14.41
N ILE A 331 -26.52 29.56 -13.28
CA ILE A 331 -27.14 28.41 -12.58
C ILE A 331 -28.25 28.88 -11.63
N GLU A 332 -28.16 30.09 -11.06
CA GLU A 332 -29.29 30.70 -10.35
C GLU A 332 -30.43 31.07 -11.31
N LEU A 333 -30.12 31.53 -12.53
CA LEU A 333 -31.10 31.77 -13.59
C LEU A 333 -31.85 30.50 -14.00
N GLU A 334 -31.18 29.35 -14.11
CA GLU A 334 -31.86 28.07 -14.38
C GLU A 334 -32.78 27.61 -13.23
N LYS A 335 -32.46 27.95 -11.98
CA LYS A 335 -33.35 27.70 -10.83
C LYS A 335 -34.58 28.62 -10.81
N GLU A 336 -34.45 29.86 -11.26
CA GLU A 336 -35.58 30.79 -11.38
C GLU A 336 -36.46 30.47 -12.60
N MET A 337 -35.88 29.94 -13.68
CA MET A 337 -36.57 29.62 -14.93
C MET A 337 -37.15 28.20 -14.98
N GLY A 338 -37.81 27.75 -13.90
CA GLY A 338 -38.37 26.40 -13.73
C GLY A 338 -38.95 25.77 -15.01
N GLU A 339 -38.70 24.46 -15.17
CA GLU A 339 -38.97 23.61 -16.35
C GLU A 339 -40.05 24.16 -17.31
N PRO A 340 -39.75 24.30 -18.62
CA PRO A 340 -40.74 24.78 -19.58
C PRO A 340 -41.92 23.80 -19.61
N LYS A 341 -43.09 24.30 -19.20
CA LYS A 341 -44.37 23.61 -19.39
C LYS A 341 -44.55 23.33 -20.88
N ILE A 342 -44.39 22.06 -21.25
CA ILE A 342 -44.77 21.55 -22.55
C ILE A 342 -46.31 21.65 -22.64
N HIS A 343 -46.81 22.72 -23.27
CA HIS A 343 -48.20 22.79 -23.67
C HIS A 343 -48.40 21.91 -24.90
N SER A 344 -49.16 20.83 -24.71
CA SER A 344 -49.73 20.01 -25.78
C SER A 344 -50.70 20.84 -26.62
N LEU A 345 -50.46 20.93 -27.93
CA LEU A 345 -51.48 20.97 -28.99
C LEU A 345 -50.96 20.22 -30.21
#